data_AF-U7QIV6-F1
#
_entry.id   AF-U7QIV6-F1
#
_cell.length_a   1.000
_cell.length_b   1.000
_cell.length_c   1.000
_cell.angle_alpha   90.00
_cell.angle_beta   90.00
_cell.angle_gamma   90.00
#
_symmetry.space_group_name_H-M   'P 1'
#
loop_
_entity.id
_entity.type
_entity.pdbx_description
1 polymer ?
#
loop_
_entity_poly.entity_id
_entity_poly.type
_entity_poly.pdbx_seq_one_letter_code
_entity_poly.pdbx_strand_id
1 'polypeptide(L)'
;MSFHNQNLEAFLKLLKEKPQLFPQSKRQELIELIEPLEDELETLSVAIAKWYEKYDEIVDAQLEVLNRFILISNSGQNSTSPAALARFSKTEVDSVSPTQPQSKKEALLLYLS
;
A
#
# COMPACT_ATOMS: atom_id res chain seq x y z
N MET A 1 8.18 10.13 -6.00
CA MET A 1 7.09 9.19 -6.33
C MET A 1 5.89 9.97 -6.84
N SER A 2 5.06 9.38 -7.70
CA SER A 2 3.81 10.00 -8.17
C SER A 2 2.76 10.02 -7.06
N PHE A 3 1.79 10.93 -7.17
CA PHE A 3 0.65 11.00 -6.26
C PHE A 3 -0.11 9.67 -6.19
N HIS A 4 -0.38 9.04 -7.34
CA HIS A 4 -1.06 7.75 -7.42
C HIS A 4 -0.34 6.64 -6.65
N ASN A 5 0.99 6.59 -6.75
CA ASN A 5 1.76 5.61 -5.99
C ASN A 5 1.71 5.89 -4.49
N GLN A 6 1.86 7.16 -4.07
CA GLN A 6 1.77 7.55 -2.66
C GLN A 6 0.40 7.22 -2.07
N ASN A 7 -0.68 7.47 -2.81
CA ASN A 7 -2.04 7.13 -2.40
C ASN A 7 -2.20 5.62 -2.17
N LEU A 8 -1.79 4.79 -3.13
CA LEU A 8 -1.89 3.33 -2.98
C LEU A 8 -1.01 2.79 -1.85
N GLU A 9 0.19 3.33 -1.67
CA GLU A 9 1.08 2.91 -0.57
C GLU A 9 0.54 3.33 0.80
N ALA A 10 -0.03 4.53 0.91
CA ALA A 10 -0.71 4.97 2.12
C ALA A 10 -1.93 4.10 2.43
N PHE A 11 -2.71 3.75 1.40
CA PHE A 11 -3.89 2.91 1.58
C PHE A 11 -3.52 1.49 1.99
N LEU A 12 -2.52 0.89 1.35
CA LEU A 12 -1.98 -0.43 1.75
C LEU A 12 -1.46 -0.42 3.19
N LYS A 13 -0.80 0.67 3.60
CA LYS A 13 -0.34 0.83 4.97
C LYS A 13 -1.52 0.92 5.94
N LEU A 14 -2.57 1.64 5.56
CA LEU A 14 -3.78 1.78 6.35
C LEU A 14 -4.51 0.45 6.55
N LEU A 15 -4.62 -0.39 5.50
CA LEU A 15 -5.17 -1.75 5.61
C LEU A 15 -4.41 -2.61 6.63
N LYS A 16 -3.08 -2.48 6.70
CA LYS A 16 -2.23 -3.24 7.63
C LYS A 16 -2.27 -2.70 9.05
N GLU A 17 -2.18 -1.38 9.22
CA GLU A 17 -2.01 -0.75 10.53
C GLU A 17 -3.34 -0.46 11.23
N LYS A 18 -4.41 -0.21 10.46
CA LYS A 18 -5.74 0.08 10.99
C LYS A 18 -6.83 -0.85 10.41
N PRO A 19 -6.71 -2.19 10.53
CA PRO A 19 -7.68 -3.15 9.97
C PRO A 19 -9.10 -2.98 10.51
N GLN A 20 -9.27 -2.37 11.68
CA GLN A 20 -10.57 -2.05 12.29
C GLN A 20 -11.40 -1.02 11.51
N LEU A 21 -10.75 -0.20 10.65
CA LEU A 21 -11.47 0.73 9.77
C LEU A 21 -12.11 0.01 8.56
N PHE A 22 -11.73 -1.25 8.34
CA PHE A 22 -12.17 -2.08 7.22
C PHE A 22 -12.88 -3.33 7.76
N PRO A 23 -14.11 -3.19 8.29
CA PRO A 23 -14.95 -4.36 8.57
C PRO A 23 -15.24 -5.13 7.28
N GLN A 24 -15.72 -6.37 7.42
CA GLN A 24 -15.93 -7.29 6.30
C GLN A 24 -16.74 -6.68 5.14
N SER A 25 -17.77 -5.88 5.44
CA SER A 25 -18.58 -5.20 4.42
C SER A 25 -17.74 -4.28 3.53
N LYS A 26 -16.92 -3.41 4.13
CA LYS A 26 -16.03 -2.50 3.40
C LYS A 26 -14.94 -3.24 2.62
N ARG A 27 -14.43 -4.35 3.16
CA ARG A 27 -13.47 -5.19 2.44
C ARG A 27 -14.09 -5.81 1.19
N GLN A 28 -15.33 -6.30 1.31
CA GLN A 28 -16.05 -6.87 0.19
C GLN A 28 -16.32 -5.82 -0.90
N GLU A 29 -16.76 -4.62 -0.52
CA GLU A 29 -16.93 -3.51 -1.47
C GLU A 29 -15.62 -3.17 -2.21
N LEU A 30 -14.49 -3.18 -1.50
CA LEU A 30 -13.18 -2.93 -2.10
C LEU A 30 -12.74 -4.07 -3.04
N ILE A 31 -13.00 -5.33 -2.69
CA ILE A 31 -12.73 -6.49 -3.57
C ILE A 31 -13.55 -6.36 -4.85
N GLU A 32 -14.86 -6.14 -4.75
CA GLU A 32 -15.76 -5.97 -5.89
C GLU A 32 -15.40 -4.76 -6.76
N LEU A 33 -14.85 -3.70 -6.14
CA LEU A 33 -14.34 -2.54 -6.85
C LEU A 33 -13.03 -2.84 -7.60
N ILE A 34 -12.10 -3.56 -6.99
CA ILE A 34 -10.72 -3.72 -7.49
C ILE A 34 -10.59 -4.90 -8.46
N GLU A 35 -11.28 -6.01 -8.20
CA GLU A 35 -11.19 -7.24 -9.01
C GLU A 35 -11.39 -7.00 -10.52
N PRO A 36 -12.38 -6.22 -10.99
CA PRO A 36 -12.57 -6.00 -12.43
C PRO A 36 -11.62 -4.96 -13.05
N LEU A 37 -10.86 -4.20 -12.25
CA LEU A 37 -10.02 -3.12 -12.76
C LEU A 37 -8.72 -3.64 -13.37
N GLU A 38 -8.19 -2.92 -14.34
CA GLU A 38 -6.83 -3.15 -14.83
C GLU A 38 -5.81 -2.86 -13.73
N ASP A 39 -4.68 -3.57 -13.76
CA ASP A 39 -3.58 -3.40 -12.81
C ASP A 39 -2.72 -2.17 -13.11
N GLU A 40 -3.41 -1.08 -13.49
CA GLU A 40 -2.81 0.21 -13.76
C GLU A 40 -2.84 1.08 -12.52
N LEU A 41 -1.68 1.65 -12.20
CA LEU A 41 -1.48 2.43 -10.98
C LEU A 41 -2.46 3.61 -10.84
N GLU A 42 -2.70 4.33 -11.93
CA GLU A 42 -3.64 5.46 -11.94
C GLU A 42 -5.08 4.97 -11.73
N THR A 43 -5.51 3.96 -12.50
CA THR A 43 -6.84 3.35 -12.43
C THR A 43 -7.18 2.88 -11.03
N LEU A 44 -6.30 2.08 -10.41
CA LEU A 44 -6.47 1.60 -9.04
C LEU A 44 -6.50 2.75 -8.03
N SER A 45 -5.57 3.70 -8.16
CA SER A 45 -5.49 4.85 -7.24
C SER A 45 -6.76 5.69 -7.28
N VAL A 46 -7.27 6.00 -8.47
CA VAL A 46 -8.45 6.86 -8.64
C VAL A 46 -9.70 6.16 -8.15
N ALA A 47 -9.86 4.86 -8.45
CA ALA A 47 -11.01 4.09 -7.99
C ALA A 47 -11.06 4.00 -6.46
N ILE A 48 -9.92 3.68 -5.82
CA ILE A 48 -9.82 3.59 -4.36
C ILE A 48 -10.06 4.95 -3.70
N ALA A 49 -9.52 6.03 -4.26
CA ALA A 49 -9.77 7.38 -3.75
C ALA A 49 -11.25 7.73 -3.73
N LYS A 50 -11.93 7.55 -4.87
CA LYS A 50 -13.37 7.78 -4.98
C LYS A 50 -14.20 6.91 -4.03
N TRP A 51 -13.71 5.71 -3.70
CA TRP A 51 -14.38 4.84 -2.76
C TRP A 51 -14.21 5.31 -1.31
N TYR A 52 -12.97 5.63 -0.88
CA TYR A 52 -12.76 6.03 0.51
C TYR A 52 -13.27 7.43 0.82
N GLU A 53 -13.46 8.31 -0.18
CA GLU A 53 -14.09 9.63 -0.03
C GLU A 53 -15.52 9.57 0.55
N LYS A 54 -16.16 8.38 0.53
CA LYS A 54 -17.48 8.16 1.14
C LYS A 54 -17.42 7.96 2.66
N TYR A 55 -16.23 7.81 3.24
CA TYR A 55 -16.01 7.42 4.62
C TYR A 55 -15.02 8.38 5.29
N ASP A 56 -15.55 9.39 6.00
CA ASP A 56 -14.75 10.44 6.63
C ASP A 56 -13.62 9.87 7.51
N GLU A 57 -13.87 8.80 8.27
CA GLU A 57 -12.86 8.19 9.13
C GLU A 57 -11.70 7.54 8.37
N ILE A 58 -11.93 7.12 7.12
CA ILE A 58 -10.89 6.57 6.24
C ILE A 58 -10.16 7.72 5.55
N VAL A 59 -10.86 8.77 5.12
CA VAL A 59 -10.25 9.99 4.57
C VAL A 59 -9.24 10.58 5.56
N ASP A 60 -9.67 10.79 6.80
CA ASP A 60 -8.81 11.33 7.86
C ASP A 60 -7.57 10.46 8.07
N ALA A 61 -7.78 9.15 8.22
CA ALA A 61 -6.67 8.23 8.46
C ALA A 61 -5.72 8.11 7.25
N GLN A 62 -6.22 8.21 6.02
CA GLN A 62 -5.43 8.24 4.79
C GLN A 62 -4.58 9.51 4.72
N LEU A 63 -5.17 10.68 5.03
CA LEU A 63 -4.47 11.96 5.07
C LEU A 63 -3.37 11.97 6.14
N GLU A 64 -3.61 11.39 7.31
CA GLU A 64 -2.59 11.23 8.35
C GLU A 64 -1.38 10.44 7.83
N VAL A 65 -1.61 9.35 7.09
CA VAL A 65 -0.54 8.53 6.52
C VAL A 65 0.21 9.28 5.42
N LEU A 66 -0.50 9.96 4.52
CA LEU A 66 0.08 10.77 3.44
C LEU A 66 0.95 11.90 3.99
N ASN A 67 0.48 12.62 5.01
CA ASN A 67 1.27 13.67 5.65
C ASN A 67 2.57 13.14 6.27
N ARG A 68 2.56 11.92 6.84
CA ARG A 68 3.79 11.28 7.32
C ARG A 68 4.78 11.01 6.18
N PHE A 69 4.31 10.60 5.00
CA PHE A 69 5.21 10.42 3.85
C PHE A 69 5.88 11.72 3.41
N ILE A 70 5.15 12.83 3.42
CA ILE A 70 5.68 14.15 3.08
C ILE A 70 6.72 14.60 4.11
N LEU A 71 6.42 14.46 5.41
CA LEU A 71 7.32 14.84 6.49
C LEU A 71 8.62 14.02 6.47
N ILE A 72 8.53 12.71 6.25
CA ILE A 72 9.70 11.82 6.18
C ILE A 72 10.57 12.17 4.96
N SER A 73 9.94 12.44 3.81
CA SER A 73 10.64 12.82 2.58
C SER A 73 11.44 14.12 2.74
N ASN A 74 10.95 15.07 3.54
CA ASN A 74 11.66 16.32 3.83
C ASN A 74 12.77 16.17 4.89
N SER A 75 12.66 15.19 5.79
CA SER A 75 13.67 14.90 6.82
C SER A 75 14.86 14.04 6.34
N GLY A 76 14.82 13.55 5.10
CA GLY A 76 15.74 12.55 4.54
C GLY A 76 17.03 13.05 3.89
N GLN A 77 17.49 14.29 4.12
CA GLN A 77 18.83 14.74 3.69
C GLN A 77 19.92 14.55 4.77
N ASN A 78 19.86 13.47 5.57
CA ASN A 78 21.02 13.12 6.40
C ASN A 78 21.29 11.61 6.45
N SER A 79 22.26 11.22 5.63
CA SER A 79 23.29 10.19 5.87
C SER A 79 22.84 8.80 6.34
N THR A 80 22.79 7.84 5.42
CA THR A 80 23.20 6.45 5.72
C THR A 80 24.09 5.91 4.61
N SER A 81 25.35 5.66 4.99
CA SER A 81 26.47 5.27 4.15
C SER A 81 26.29 3.93 3.43
N PRO A 82 26.91 3.74 2.24
CA PRO A 82 26.80 2.53 1.41
C PRO A 82 27.49 1.26 1.97
N ALA A 83 28.00 1.28 3.19
CA ALA A 83 28.82 0.20 3.75
C ALA A 83 28.03 -1.02 4.26
N ALA A 84 26.70 -0.98 4.29
CA ALA A 84 25.88 -2.08 4.83
C ALA A 84 25.45 -3.13 3.78
N LEU A 85 25.60 -2.86 2.47
CA LEU A 85 25.00 -3.70 1.41
C LEU A 85 25.80 -4.97 1.03
N ALA A 86 27.03 -5.15 1.50
CA ALA A 86 27.94 -6.18 0.97
C ALA A 86 27.97 -7.53 1.73
N ARG A 87 27.10 -7.78 2.71
CA ARG A 87 27.21 -8.97 3.59
C ARG A 87 26.21 -10.11 3.37
N PHE A 88 25.26 -9.99 2.45
CA PHE A 88 24.27 -11.04 2.24
C PHE A 88 24.16 -11.43 0.77
N SER A 89 25.27 -11.94 0.23
CA SER A 89 25.21 -12.78 -0.96
C SER A 89 25.61 -14.19 -0.57
N LYS A 90 24.71 -15.13 -0.91
CA LYS A 90 24.89 -16.59 -1.03
C LYS A 90 24.31 -17.40 0.13
N THR A 91 23.17 -18.07 -0.10
CA THR A 91 23.08 -19.52 -0.40
C THR A 91 21.65 -19.85 -0.87
N GLU A 92 21.53 -20.59 -1.97
CA GLU A 92 20.29 -21.22 -2.47
C GLU A 92 19.70 -22.20 -1.45
N VAL A 93 18.38 -22.19 -1.27
CA VAL A 93 17.59 -23.39 -0.95
C VAL A 93 16.15 -23.19 -1.42
N ASP A 94 15.71 -24.16 -2.21
CA ASP A 94 14.34 -24.42 -2.64
C ASP A 94 13.36 -24.32 -1.46
N SER A 95 12.42 -23.37 -1.52
CA SER A 95 11.34 -23.21 -0.55
C SER A 95 10.24 -22.39 -1.21
N VAL A 96 9.05 -22.98 -1.34
CA VAL A 96 7.80 -22.30 -1.72
C VAL A 96 7.71 -21.00 -0.94
N SER A 97 7.94 -19.89 -1.63
CA SER A 97 7.90 -18.58 -1.00
C SER A 97 6.44 -18.22 -0.75
N PRO A 98 6.08 -17.78 0.48
CA PRO A 98 4.74 -17.27 0.73
C PRO A 98 4.46 -16.14 -0.24
N THR A 99 3.30 -16.19 -0.90
CA THR A 99 2.90 -15.38 -2.06
C THR A 99 3.18 -13.90 -1.84
N GLN A 100 4.38 -13.44 -2.21
CA GLN A 100 4.70 -12.03 -2.19
C GLN A 100 4.02 -11.43 -3.44
N PRO A 101 3.11 -10.45 -3.27
CA PRO A 101 2.32 -9.95 -4.38
C PRO A 101 3.23 -9.42 -5.49
N GLN A 102 3.00 -9.85 -6.73
CA GLN A 102 3.79 -9.44 -7.89
C GLN A 102 3.33 -8.07 -8.42
N SER A 103 2.15 -7.62 -8.01
CA SER A 103 1.60 -6.31 -8.35
C SER A 103 0.90 -5.56 -7.20
N LYS A 104 0.57 -4.28 -7.43
CA LYS A 104 -0.18 -3.46 -6.47
C LYS A 104 -1.62 -3.94 -6.33
N LYS A 105 -2.26 -4.37 -7.43
CA LYS A 105 -3.60 -4.99 -7.37
C LYS A 105 -3.59 -6.27 -6.53
N GLU A 106 -2.64 -7.16 -6.76
CA GLU A 106 -2.52 -8.40 -5.97
C GLU A 106 -2.28 -8.10 -4.48
N ALA A 107 -1.43 -7.12 -4.18
CA ALA A 107 -1.22 -6.70 -2.79
C ALA A 107 -2.51 -6.23 -2.15
N LEU A 108 -3.31 -5.40 -2.83
CA LEU A 108 -4.59 -4.93 -2.34
C LEU A 108 -5.54 -6.09 -2.05
N LEU A 109 -5.74 -6.98 -3.02
CA LEU A 109 -6.63 -8.14 -2.86
C LEU A 109 -6.18 -9.06 -1.71
N LEU A 110 -4.87 -9.29 -1.57
CA LEU A 110 -4.31 -10.10 -0.49
C LEU A 110 -4.59 -9.50 0.90
N TYR A 111 -4.54 -8.17 1.06
CA TYR A 111 -4.82 -7.52 2.36
C TYR A 111 -6.32 -7.33 2.64
N LEU A 112 -7.17 -7.51 1.64
CA LEU A 112 -8.63 -7.44 1.78
C LEU A 112 -9.27 -8.80 2.07
N SER A 113 -8.57 -9.89 1.74
CA SER A 113 -8.92 -11.27 2.06
C SER A 113 -8.90 -11.54 3.56
#